data_AF-A0A971AS74-F1
#
_entry.id   AF-A0A971AS74-F1
#
_cell.length_a   1.000
_cell.length_b   1.000
_cell.length_c   1.000
_cell.angle_alpha   90.00
_cell.angle_beta   90.00
_cell.angle_gamma   90.00
#
_symmetry.space_group_name_H-M   'P 1'
#
loop_
_entity.id
_entity.type
_entity.pdbx_description
1 polymer ?
#
loop_
_entity_poly.entity_id
_entity_poly.type
_entity_poly.pdbx_seq_one_letter_code
_entity_poly.pdbx_strand_id
1 'polypeptide(L)'
;MVKRRRRQPGARVNPYISLLLLVAIGVGTWKLEQPLRQTVLWLALLLAALVYVEARPVRASFSWTNVGWGVLIGVVASVPFMAFGWSRLPEFVATILGTSDGLLLFYQLVLVAAPLEELYFRGFVQRELGLPISIALYALVALVFFLPVPGLRIGDLALVVGLYAIIGLVQSYVYRRLGLSAAIASRVTINLLALVLPVAISSLSPLVQS
;
A
#
# COMPACT_ATOMS: atom_id res chain seq x y z
N MET A 1 12.51 -43.82 -16.20
CA MET A 1 13.18 -42.99 -15.18
C MET A 1 12.95 -41.51 -15.48
N VAL A 2 12.05 -40.85 -14.75
CA VAL A 2 11.79 -39.40 -14.92
C VAL A 2 12.92 -38.63 -14.23
N LYS A 3 13.77 -37.98 -15.02
CA LYS A 3 14.87 -37.13 -14.56
C LYS A 3 14.26 -35.95 -13.80
N ARG A 4 14.19 -36.02 -12.47
CA ARG A 4 13.81 -34.89 -11.60
C ARG A 4 14.80 -33.74 -11.89
N ARG A 5 14.38 -32.77 -12.72
CA ARG A 5 15.09 -31.50 -12.87
C ARG A 5 15.17 -30.87 -11.48
N ARG A 6 16.35 -30.94 -10.85
CA ARG A 6 16.68 -30.10 -9.70
C ARG A 6 16.49 -28.67 -10.17
N ARG A 7 15.43 -28.00 -9.68
CA ARG A 7 15.26 -26.56 -9.84
C ARG A 7 16.51 -25.91 -9.27
N GLN A 8 17.33 -25.33 -10.13
CA GLN A 8 18.42 -24.48 -9.67
C GLN A 8 17.81 -23.38 -8.78
N PRO A 9 18.46 -23.01 -7.66
CA PRO A 9 18.03 -21.85 -6.90
C PRO A 9 18.27 -20.63 -7.80
N GLY A 10 17.21 -20.11 -8.42
CA GLY A 10 17.26 -18.82 -9.11
C GLY A 10 17.82 -17.77 -8.16
N ALA A 11 18.51 -16.76 -8.71
CA ALA A 11 19.12 -15.67 -7.96
C ALA A 11 18.13 -15.18 -6.88
N ARG A 12 18.53 -15.30 -5.61
CA ARG A 12 17.68 -14.87 -4.48
C ARG A 12 17.71 -13.35 -4.46
N VAL A 13 16.70 -12.70 -5.03
CA VAL A 13 16.48 -11.27 -4.85
C VAL A 13 16.24 -11.04 -3.36
N ASN A 14 17.19 -10.39 -2.69
CA ASN A 14 17.10 -10.16 -1.25
C ASN A 14 16.16 -8.96 -0.99
N PRO A 15 15.06 -9.14 -0.23
CA PRO A 15 14.13 -8.05 0.06
C PRO A 15 14.78 -6.85 0.73
N TYR A 16 15.79 -7.06 1.58
CA TYR A 16 16.52 -5.96 2.22
C TYR A 16 17.24 -5.07 1.21
N ILE A 17 17.82 -5.64 0.15
CA ILE A 17 18.48 -4.85 -0.90
C ILE A 17 17.46 -4.01 -1.64
N SER A 18 16.30 -4.59 -1.99
CA SER A 18 15.24 -3.84 -2.65
C SER A 18 14.68 -2.69 -1.80
N LEU A 19 14.60 -2.87 -0.48
CA LEU A 19 14.20 -1.81 0.45
C LEU A 19 15.27 -0.74 0.59
N LEU A 20 16.56 -1.11 0.63
CA LEU A 20 17.65 -0.14 0.61
C LEU A 20 17.65 0.69 -0.67
N LEU A 21 17.37 0.07 -1.82
CA LEU A 21 17.18 0.78 -3.08
C LEU A 21 15.97 1.73 -3.01
N LEU A 22 14.84 1.28 -2.46
CA LEU A 22 13.67 2.12 -2.28
C LEU A 22 13.97 3.33 -1.38
N VAL A 23 14.72 3.14 -0.29
CA VAL A 23 15.18 4.22 0.59
C VAL A 23 16.10 5.17 -0.18
N ALA A 24 17.07 4.65 -0.94
CA ALA A 24 17.98 5.47 -1.74
C ALA A 24 17.21 6.30 -2.79
N ILE A 25 16.22 5.71 -3.47
CA ILE A 25 15.34 6.43 -4.41
C ILE A 25 14.50 7.47 -3.65
N GLY A 26 13.97 7.14 -2.47
CA GLY A 26 13.20 8.07 -1.64
C GLY A 26 13.98 9.28 -1.14
N VAL A 27 15.28 9.10 -0.86
CA VAL A 27 16.21 10.19 -0.54
C VAL A 27 16.59 10.97 -1.80
N GLY A 28 16.86 10.28 -2.92
CA GLY A 28 17.19 10.94 -4.20
C GLY A 28 16.06 11.79 -4.77
N THR A 29 14.81 11.43 -4.48
CA THR A 29 13.61 12.12 -4.96
C THR A 29 13.06 13.15 -3.97
N TRP A 30 13.82 13.51 -2.92
CA TRP A 30 13.35 14.38 -1.84
C TRP A 30 12.85 15.77 -2.27
N LYS A 31 13.41 16.31 -3.36
CA LYS A 31 13.06 17.63 -3.90
C LYS A 31 11.90 17.61 -4.89
N LEU A 32 11.37 16.44 -5.25
CA LEU A 32 10.24 16.33 -6.16
C LEU A 32 8.93 16.69 -5.45
N GLU A 33 7.96 17.16 -6.23
CA GLU A 33 6.59 17.32 -5.77
C GLU A 33 6.02 15.98 -5.28
N GLN A 34 5.20 16.03 -4.23
CA GLN A 34 4.73 14.83 -3.53
C GLN A 34 4.00 13.82 -4.42
N PRO A 35 3.07 14.22 -5.33
CA PRO A 35 2.42 13.28 -6.26
C PRO A 35 3.41 12.57 -7.19
N LEU A 36 4.37 13.31 -7.75
CA LEU A 36 5.39 12.78 -8.64
C LEU A 36 6.32 11.83 -7.89
N ARG A 37 6.75 12.22 -6.70
CA ARG A 37 7.59 11.43 -5.81
C ARG A 37 6.95 10.09 -5.46
N GLN A 38 5.67 10.08 -5.07
CA GLN A 38 4.95 8.83 -4.77
C GLN A 38 4.86 7.92 -5.98
N THR A 39 4.61 8.49 -7.16
CA THR A 39 4.59 7.74 -8.42
C THR A 39 5.93 7.04 -8.66
N VAL A 40 7.06 7.75 -8.49
CA VAL A 40 8.40 7.16 -8.63
C VAL A 40 8.64 6.03 -7.61
N LEU A 41 8.20 6.21 -6.36
CA LEU A 41 8.37 5.18 -5.32
C LEU A 41 7.51 3.94 -5.58
N TRP A 42 6.28 4.10 -6.03
CA TRP A 42 5.44 2.97 -6.44
C TRP A 42 5.98 2.26 -7.69
N LEU A 43 6.53 3.00 -8.66
CA LEU A 43 7.23 2.39 -9.80
C LEU A 43 8.46 1.60 -9.35
N ALA A 44 9.21 2.08 -8.34
CA ALA A 44 10.31 1.32 -7.76
C ALA A 44 9.83 0.03 -7.08
N LEU A 45 8.70 0.06 -6.35
CA LEU A 45 8.07 -1.13 -5.79
C LEU A 45 7.65 -2.12 -6.89
N LEU A 46 7.02 -1.62 -7.96
CA LEU A 46 6.60 -2.42 -9.10
C LEU A 46 7.80 -3.11 -9.75
N LEU A 47 8.86 -2.36 -10.03
CA LEU A 47 10.06 -2.88 -10.68
C LEU A 47 10.72 -3.96 -9.82
N ALA A 48 10.82 -3.74 -8.51
CA ALA A 48 11.31 -4.75 -7.57
C ALA A 48 10.41 -6.00 -7.53
N ALA A 49 9.09 -5.83 -7.56
CA ALA A 49 8.14 -6.94 -7.60
C ALA A 49 8.23 -7.73 -8.92
N LEU A 50 8.38 -7.07 -10.06
CA LEU A 50 8.53 -7.72 -11.38
C LEU A 50 9.81 -8.55 -11.46
N VAL A 51 10.94 -7.98 -11.02
CA VAL A 51 12.23 -8.68 -10.95
C VAL A 51 12.12 -9.92 -10.05
N TYR A 52 11.37 -9.83 -8.95
CA TYR A 52 11.12 -10.99 -8.09
C TYR A 52 10.21 -12.05 -8.75
N VAL A 53 9.13 -11.64 -9.41
CA VAL A 53 8.17 -12.54 -10.07
C VAL A 53 8.85 -13.37 -11.15
N GLU A 54 9.80 -12.78 -11.88
CA GLU A 54 10.61 -13.48 -12.88
C GLU A 54 11.44 -14.62 -12.24
N ALA A 55 12.03 -14.37 -11.07
CA ALA A 55 12.79 -15.38 -10.34
C ALA A 55 11.89 -16.43 -9.66
N ARG A 56 10.72 -16.02 -9.16
CA ARG A 56 9.76 -16.88 -8.44
C ARG A 56 8.32 -16.48 -8.75
N PRO A 57 7.59 -17.24 -9.59
CA PRO A 57 6.24 -16.88 -9.99
C PRO A 57 5.32 -16.82 -8.77
N VAL A 58 4.76 -15.63 -8.53
CA VAL A 58 3.76 -15.42 -7.51
C VAL A 58 2.47 -16.09 -8.00
N ARG A 59 2.12 -17.23 -7.41
CA ARG A 59 0.83 -17.89 -7.67
C ARG A 59 -0.30 -17.01 -7.14
N ALA A 60 -0.84 -16.16 -7.99
CA ALA A 60 -2.10 -15.48 -7.73
C ALA A 60 -3.24 -16.51 -7.94
N SER A 61 -3.62 -17.23 -6.89
CA SER A 61 -4.83 -18.05 -6.92
C SER A 61 -6.03 -17.11 -6.87
N PHE A 62 -6.58 -16.76 -8.03
CA PHE A 62 -7.76 -15.92 -8.12
C PHE A 62 -9.01 -16.72 -7.75
N SER A 63 -9.75 -16.25 -6.75
CA SER A 63 -11.03 -16.80 -6.33
C SER A 63 -11.96 -15.65 -6.00
N TRP A 64 -13.11 -15.59 -6.70
CA TRP A 64 -14.13 -14.57 -6.46
C TRP A 64 -14.60 -14.55 -5.01
N THR A 65 -14.74 -15.72 -4.38
CA THR A 65 -15.10 -15.85 -2.97
C THR A 65 -14.07 -15.16 -2.07
N ASN A 66 -12.77 -15.34 -2.34
CA ASN A 66 -11.72 -14.73 -1.55
C ASN A 66 -11.66 -13.20 -1.75
N VAL A 67 -11.92 -12.74 -2.97
CA VAL A 67 -12.04 -11.30 -3.26
C VAL A 67 -13.21 -10.70 -2.47
N GLY A 68 -14.38 -11.35 -2.46
CA GLY A 68 -15.53 -10.91 -1.68
C GLY A 68 -15.23 -10.81 -0.18
N TRP A 69 -14.53 -11.79 0.39
CA TRP A 69 -14.06 -11.72 1.78
C TRP A 69 -13.05 -10.59 2.00
N GLY A 70 -12.14 -10.37 1.05
CA GLY A 70 -11.22 -9.23 1.07
C GLY A 70 -11.96 -7.90 1.15
N VAL A 71 -12.96 -7.71 0.30
CA VAL A 71 -13.83 -6.51 0.32
C VAL A 71 -14.51 -6.36 1.68
N LEU A 72 -15.17 -7.42 2.19
CA LEU A 72 -15.86 -7.37 3.49
C LEU A 72 -14.91 -6.98 4.63
N ILE A 73 -13.72 -7.59 4.69
CA ILE A 73 -12.70 -7.24 5.69
C ILE A 73 -12.25 -5.80 5.51
N GLY A 74 -12.09 -5.33 4.28
CA GLY A 74 -11.77 -3.93 3.99
C GLY A 74 -12.83 -2.96 4.49
N VAL A 75 -14.12 -3.26 4.30
CA VAL A 75 -15.24 -2.47 4.83
C VAL A 75 -15.18 -2.40 6.36
N VAL A 76 -15.03 -3.55 7.03
CA VAL A 76 -14.95 -3.60 8.49
C VAL A 76 -13.72 -2.84 8.99
N ALA A 77 -12.58 -2.98 8.31
CA ALA A 77 -11.35 -2.29 8.64
C ALA A 77 -11.43 -0.77 8.40
N SER A 78 -12.28 -0.28 7.48
CA SER A 78 -12.46 1.15 7.23
C SER A 78 -13.36 1.85 8.26
N VAL A 79 -14.25 1.12 8.95
CA VAL A 79 -15.17 1.68 9.96
C VAL A 79 -14.47 2.58 10.99
N PRO A 80 -13.39 2.15 11.68
CA PRO A 80 -12.75 3.02 12.69
C PRO A 80 -12.19 4.31 12.08
N PHE A 81 -11.65 4.26 10.85
CA PHE A 81 -11.15 5.45 10.17
C PHE A 81 -12.28 6.45 9.89
N MET A 82 -13.42 5.95 9.41
CA MET A 82 -14.59 6.79 9.17
C MET A 82 -15.17 7.33 10.48
N ALA A 83 -15.30 6.52 11.52
CA ALA A 83 -15.89 6.93 12.79
C ALA A 83 -15.10 8.03 13.51
N PHE A 84 -13.76 7.93 13.53
CA PHE A 84 -12.91 8.86 14.27
C PHE A 84 -12.35 10.01 13.41
N GLY A 85 -12.29 9.82 12.09
CA GLY A 85 -11.53 10.71 11.20
C GLY A 85 -12.36 11.52 10.21
N TRP A 86 -13.66 11.25 10.04
CA TRP A 86 -14.43 11.75 8.87
C TRP A 86 -14.25 13.24 8.57
N SER A 87 -14.29 14.10 9.59
CA SER A 87 -14.19 15.55 9.43
C SER A 87 -12.78 16.06 9.16
N ARG A 88 -11.74 15.36 9.60
CA ARG A 88 -10.33 15.78 9.46
C ARG A 88 -9.57 15.03 8.36
N LEU A 89 -10.11 13.91 7.90
CA LEU A 89 -9.51 13.07 6.87
C LEU A 89 -9.24 13.82 5.56
N PRO A 90 -10.14 14.67 5.03
CA PRO A 90 -9.87 15.34 3.75
C PRO A 90 -8.63 16.24 3.79
N GLU A 91 -8.49 17.07 4.83
CA GLU A 91 -7.34 17.96 5.01
C GLU A 91 -6.04 17.19 5.23
N PHE A 92 -6.12 16.13 6.04
CA PHE A 92 -4.98 15.26 6.32
C PHE A 92 -4.50 14.52 5.06
N VAL A 93 -5.41 13.95 4.29
CA VAL A 93 -5.13 13.27 3.02
C VAL A 93 -4.54 14.26 2.00
N ALA A 94 -5.11 15.46 1.90
CA ALA A 94 -4.62 16.50 1.01
C ALA A 94 -3.19 16.94 1.35
N THR A 95 -2.87 17.03 2.64
CA THR A 95 -1.52 17.36 3.12
C THR A 95 -0.52 16.26 2.76
N ILE A 96 -0.87 15.00 3.03
CA ILE A 96 0.05 13.85 2.88
C ILE A 96 0.30 13.51 1.42
N LEU A 97 -0.72 13.63 0.58
CA LEU A 97 -0.65 13.25 -0.83
C LEU A 97 -0.40 14.45 -1.75
N GLY A 98 -0.50 15.68 -1.22
CA GLY A 98 -0.29 16.91 -1.98
C GLY A 98 -1.40 17.19 -3.00
N THR A 99 -2.59 16.61 -2.82
CA THR A 99 -3.74 16.82 -3.72
C THR A 99 -5.07 16.67 -2.99
N SER A 100 -6.02 17.55 -3.29
CA SER A 100 -7.42 17.45 -2.86
C SER A 100 -8.34 16.90 -3.96
N ASP A 101 -7.81 16.58 -5.15
CA ASP A 101 -8.59 16.04 -6.25
C ASP A 101 -8.94 14.55 -6.00
N GLY A 102 -10.23 14.29 -5.73
CA GLY A 102 -10.75 12.95 -5.49
C GLY A 102 -10.49 11.95 -6.63
N LEU A 103 -10.46 12.42 -7.88
CA LEU A 103 -10.17 11.57 -9.03
C LEU A 103 -8.70 11.15 -9.04
N LEU A 104 -7.79 12.11 -8.85
CA LEU A 104 -6.36 11.83 -8.76
C LEU A 104 -6.06 10.88 -7.57
N LEU A 105 -6.70 11.10 -6.43
CA LEU A 105 -6.61 10.23 -5.26
C LEU A 105 -7.09 8.80 -5.55
N PHE A 106 -8.19 8.66 -6.29
CA PHE A 106 -8.68 7.36 -6.71
C PHE A 106 -7.64 6.62 -7.57
N TYR A 107 -7.09 7.28 -8.59
CA TYR A 107 -6.05 6.68 -9.43
C TYR A 107 -4.83 6.28 -8.60
N GLN A 108 -4.33 7.18 -7.75
CA GLN A 108 -3.12 6.95 -6.97
C GLN A 108 -3.31 5.86 -5.92
N LEU A 109 -4.33 5.96 -5.07
CA LEU A 109 -4.46 5.06 -3.92
C LEU A 109 -5.11 3.72 -4.28
N VAL A 110 -6.11 3.73 -5.15
CA VAL A 110 -6.91 2.54 -5.43
C VAL A 110 -6.29 1.73 -6.57
N LEU A 111 -5.91 2.39 -7.66
CA LEU A 111 -5.45 1.69 -8.86
C LEU A 111 -3.94 1.43 -8.86
N VAL A 112 -3.14 2.28 -8.20
CA VAL A 112 -1.67 2.16 -8.19
C VAL A 112 -1.17 1.65 -6.84
N ALA A 113 -1.37 2.39 -5.77
CA ALA A 113 -0.79 2.09 -4.45
C ALA A 113 -1.24 0.73 -3.92
N ALA A 114 -2.55 0.48 -3.85
CA ALA A 114 -3.09 -0.74 -3.28
C ALA A 114 -2.54 -2.03 -3.93
N PRO A 115 -2.59 -2.21 -5.27
CA PRO A 115 -2.04 -3.42 -5.87
C PRO A 115 -0.51 -3.49 -5.76
N LEU A 116 0.22 -2.39 -5.93
CA LEU A 116 1.68 -2.41 -5.92
C LEU A 116 2.27 -2.65 -4.54
N GLU A 117 1.74 -1.97 -3.52
CA GLU A 117 2.15 -2.18 -2.13
C GLU A 117 1.87 -3.62 -1.70
N GLU A 118 0.68 -4.16 -1.99
CA GLU A 118 0.35 -5.53 -1.60
C GLU A 118 1.17 -6.56 -2.40
N LEU A 119 1.39 -6.35 -3.70
CA LEU A 119 2.25 -7.21 -4.51
C LEU A 119 3.68 -7.26 -3.96
N TYR A 120 4.25 -6.10 -3.63
CA TYR A 120 5.61 -6.02 -3.10
C TYR A 120 5.70 -6.57 -1.68
N PHE A 121 4.90 -6.06 -0.74
CA PHE A 121 5.05 -6.45 0.65
C PHE A 121 4.52 -7.86 0.94
N ARG A 122 3.39 -8.27 0.36
CA ARG A 122 2.75 -9.55 0.69
C ARG A 122 3.19 -10.62 -0.30
N GLY A 123 3.29 -10.25 -1.57
CA GLY A 123 3.77 -11.13 -2.64
C GLY A 123 5.28 -11.39 -2.62
N PHE A 124 6.11 -10.47 -2.10
CA PHE A 124 7.56 -10.63 -2.05
C PHE A 124 8.13 -10.60 -0.61
N VAL A 125 8.04 -9.48 0.11
CA VAL A 125 8.70 -9.30 1.41
C VAL A 125 8.24 -10.33 2.45
N GLN A 126 6.93 -10.49 2.64
CA GLN A 126 6.34 -11.41 3.61
C GLN A 126 6.65 -12.87 3.30
N ARG A 127 6.80 -13.23 2.02
CA ARG A 127 7.11 -14.62 1.63
C ARG A 127 8.54 -15.00 1.98
N GLU A 128 9.47 -14.07 1.85
CA GLU A 128 10.90 -14.34 2.08
C GLU A 128 11.34 -14.05 3.52
N LEU A 129 10.78 -13.03 4.17
CA LEU A 129 11.17 -12.60 5.53
C LEU A 129 10.16 -12.96 6.63
N GLY A 130 8.97 -13.45 6.25
CA GLY A 130 7.92 -13.79 7.20
C GLY A 130 7.07 -12.59 7.65
N LEU A 131 6.05 -12.91 8.46
CA LEU A 131 5.01 -11.98 8.88
C LEU A 131 5.49 -10.80 9.73
N PRO A 132 6.23 -10.98 10.86
CA PRO A 132 6.54 -9.86 11.75
C PRO A 132 7.47 -8.84 11.07
N ILE A 133 8.46 -9.32 10.33
CA ILE A 133 9.40 -8.47 9.61
C ILE A 133 8.69 -7.71 8.50
N SER A 134 7.78 -8.34 7.75
CA SER A 134 7.01 -7.63 6.72
C SER A 134 6.12 -6.53 7.29
N ILE A 135 5.50 -6.71 8.46
CA ILE A 135 4.68 -5.68 9.10
C ILE A 135 5.57 -4.49 9.51
N ALA A 136 6.70 -4.78 10.16
CA ALA A 136 7.63 -3.74 10.59
C ALA A 136 8.19 -2.94 9.41
N LEU A 137 8.63 -3.62 8.34
CA LEU A 137 9.16 -2.95 7.14
C LEU A 137 8.09 -2.15 6.40
N TYR A 138 6.84 -2.63 6.40
CA TYR A 138 5.73 -1.88 5.82
C TYR A 138 5.42 -0.60 6.61
N ALA A 139 5.47 -0.66 7.95
CA ALA A 139 5.36 0.53 8.80
C ALA A 139 6.52 1.51 8.56
N LEU A 140 7.75 1.01 8.46
CA LEU A 140 8.93 1.83 8.21
C LEU A 140 8.93 2.47 6.82
N VAL A 141 8.32 1.84 5.81
CA VAL A 141 8.22 2.45 4.47
C VAL A 141 7.39 3.73 4.49
N ALA A 142 6.47 3.88 5.44
CA ALA A 142 5.73 5.13 5.61
C ALA A 142 6.66 6.32 5.89
N LEU A 143 7.79 6.10 6.58
CA LEU A 143 8.80 7.14 6.74
C LEU A 143 9.41 7.52 5.38
N VAL A 144 9.71 6.53 4.55
CA VAL A 144 10.20 6.80 3.19
C VAL A 144 9.14 7.57 2.40
N PHE A 145 7.86 7.24 2.51
CA PHE A 145 6.81 7.88 1.73
C PHE A 145 6.47 9.30 2.21
N PHE A 146 6.50 9.56 3.52
CA PHE A 146 5.87 10.77 4.08
C PHE A 146 6.78 11.68 4.90
N LEU A 147 8.00 11.25 5.23
CA LEU A 147 8.96 12.12 5.95
C LEU A 147 9.27 13.46 5.26
N PRO A 148 9.35 13.58 3.92
CA PRO A 148 9.61 14.86 3.28
C PRO A 148 8.37 15.71 2.99
N VAL A 149 7.18 15.31 3.45
CA VAL A 149 5.97 16.11 3.23
C VAL A 149 6.09 17.43 3.98
N PRO A 150 6.09 18.59 3.29
CA PRO A 150 6.21 19.88 3.95
C PRO A 150 4.98 20.15 4.83
N GLY A 151 5.21 20.64 6.04
CA GLY A 151 4.13 20.96 7.00
C GLY A 151 3.59 19.77 7.79
N LEU A 152 4.08 18.55 7.56
CA LEU A 152 3.67 17.38 8.35
C LEU A 152 4.28 17.44 9.75
N ARG A 153 3.44 17.44 10.80
CA ARG A 153 3.91 17.45 12.19
C ARG A 153 4.44 16.07 12.57
N ILE A 154 5.36 16.01 13.52
CA ILE A 154 5.91 14.73 14.02
C ILE A 154 4.80 13.79 14.53
N GLY A 155 3.77 14.35 15.19
CA GLY A 155 2.62 13.56 15.65
C GLY A 155 1.81 12.94 14.51
N ASP A 156 1.64 13.67 13.41
CA ASP A 156 0.94 13.19 12.22
C ASP A 156 1.75 12.08 11.52
N LEU A 157 3.06 12.26 11.41
CA LEU A 157 3.95 11.22 10.89
C LEU A 157 3.90 9.94 11.74
N ALA A 158 3.96 10.07 13.07
CA ALA A 158 3.86 8.94 13.99
C ALA A 158 2.51 8.22 13.84
N LEU A 159 1.43 8.98 13.66
CA LEU A 159 0.10 8.44 13.36
C LEU A 159 0.11 7.65 12.05
N VAL A 160 0.63 8.21 10.95
CA VAL A 160 0.70 7.52 9.65
C VAL A 160 1.50 6.23 9.74
N VAL A 161 2.66 6.25 10.40
CA VAL A 161 3.48 5.04 10.62
C VAL A 161 2.70 3.99 11.42
N GLY A 162 2.00 4.39 12.48
CA GLY A 162 1.14 3.52 13.26
C GLY A 162 -0.01 2.92 12.44
N LEU A 163 -0.66 3.73 11.60
CA LEU A 163 -1.71 3.27 10.69
C LEU A 163 -1.16 2.28 9.66
N TYR A 164 0.02 2.53 9.09
CA TYR A 164 0.68 1.58 8.20
C TYR A 164 1.01 0.27 8.92
N ALA A 165 1.43 0.30 10.19
CA ALA A 165 1.64 -0.92 10.98
C ALA A 165 0.34 -1.72 11.17
N ILE A 166 -0.76 -1.06 11.55
CA ILE A 166 -2.08 -1.69 11.74
C ILE A 166 -2.59 -2.28 10.42
N ILE A 167 -2.52 -1.51 9.34
CA ILE A 167 -2.92 -1.96 8.00
C ILE A 167 -2.03 -3.13 7.57
N GLY A 168 -0.72 -3.03 7.80
CA GLY A 168 0.23 -4.11 7.52
C GLY A 168 -0.13 -5.40 8.24
N LEU A 169 -0.57 -5.32 9.51
CA LEU A 169 -1.04 -6.45 10.28
C LEU A 169 -2.31 -7.06 9.69
N VAL A 170 -3.32 -6.24 9.41
CA VAL A 170 -4.59 -6.68 8.80
C VAL A 170 -4.32 -7.34 7.45
N GLN A 171 -3.55 -6.71 6.57
CA GLN A 171 -3.28 -7.22 5.23
C GLN A 171 -2.40 -8.47 5.26
N SER A 172 -1.43 -8.55 6.17
CA SER A 172 -0.62 -9.77 6.37
C SER A 172 -1.48 -10.95 6.81
N TYR A 173 -2.49 -10.71 7.65
CA TYR A 173 -3.47 -11.72 8.05
C TYR A 173 -4.36 -12.16 6.88
N VAL A 174 -4.93 -11.20 6.15
CA VAL A 174 -5.78 -11.47 4.97
C VAL A 174 -5.00 -12.27 3.93
N TYR A 175 -3.78 -11.86 3.61
CA TYR A 175 -2.92 -12.56 2.67
C TYR A 175 -2.67 -14.02 3.09
N ARG A 176 -2.36 -14.26 4.37
CA ARG A 176 -2.06 -15.61 4.88
C ARG A 176 -3.28 -16.54 4.83
N ARG A 177 -4.49 -15.99 5.01
CA ARG A 177 -5.73 -16.78 5.08
C ARG A 177 -6.45 -16.93 3.74
N LEU A 178 -6.48 -15.86 2.95
CA LEU A 178 -7.32 -15.73 1.75
C LEU A 178 -6.52 -15.51 0.46
N GLY A 179 -5.22 -15.24 0.57
CA GLY A 179 -4.32 -15.04 -0.56
C GLY A 179 -4.19 -13.58 -1.03
N LEU A 180 -3.39 -13.37 -2.08
CA LEU A 180 -3.00 -12.03 -2.54
C LEU A 180 -4.16 -11.22 -3.10
N SER A 181 -5.06 -11.85 -3.86
CA SER A 181 -6.20 -11.14 -4.46
C SER A 181 -7.14 -10.57 -3.40
N ALA A 182 -7.33 -11.28 -2.28
CA ALA A 182 -8.13 -10.81 -1.16
C ALA A 182 -7.46 -9.63 -0.42
N ALA A 183 -6.13 -9.67 -0.24
CA ALA A 183 -5.39 -8.57 0.38
C ALA A 183 -5.45 -7.30 -0.49
N ILE A 184 -5.25 -7.44 -1.81
CA ILE A 184 -5.42 -6.31 -2.75
C ILE A 184 -6.83 -5.75 -2.67
N ALA A 185 -7.87 -6.60 -2.73
CA ALA A 185 -9.26 -6.16 -2.66
C ALA A 185 -9.59 -5.46 -1.33
N SER A 186 -9.06 -5.99 -0.21
CA SER A 186 -9.19 -5.36 1.11
C SER A 186 -8.52 -4.00 1.15
N ARG A 187 -7.28 -3.88 0.66
CA ARG A 187 -6.53 -2.62 0.60
C ARG A 187 -7.21 -1.58 -0.29
N VAL A 188 -7.70 -1.98 -1.46
CA VAL A 188 -8.52 -1.17 -2.37
C VAL A 188 -9.74 -0.62 -1.64
N THR A 189 -10.46 -1.49 -0.94
CA THR A 189 -11.69 -1.10 -0.22
C THR A 189 -11.40 -0.12 0.91
N ILE A 190 -10.34 -0.34 1.69
CA ILE A 190 -9.90 0.59 2.74
C ILE A 190 -9.56 1.95 2.14
N ASN A 191 -8.76 1.99 1.07
CA ASN A 191 -8.37 3.25 0.44
C ASN A 191 -9.59 3.98 -0.12
N LEU A 192 -10.51 3.26 -0.76
CA LEU A 192 -11.73 3.86 -1.31
C LEU A 192 -12.61 4.45 -0.21
N LEU A 193 -12.92 3.71 0.84
CA LEU A 193 -13.88 4.12 1.86
C LEU A 193 -13.31 5.09 2.89
N ALA A 194 -12.06 4.88 3.30
CA ALA A 194 -11.43 5.67 4.36
C ALA A 194 -10.72 6.92 3.84
N LEU A 195 -10.25 6.94 2.58
CA LEU A 195 -9.41 8.03 2.07
C LEU A 195 -10.05 8.78 0.90
N VAL A 196 -10.58 8.07 -0.09
CA VAL A 196 -11.13 8.70 -1.32
C VAL A 196 -12.55 9.23 -1.08
N LEU A 197 -13.43 8.41 -0.50
CA LEU A 197 -14.84 8.74 -0.31
C LEU A 197 -15.07 10.03 0.51
N PRO A 198 -14.39 10.27 1.65
CA PRO A 198 -14.56 11.51 2.40
C PRO A 198 -14.22 12.75 1.57
N VAL A 199 -13.13 12.68 0.78
CA VAL A 199 -12.68 13.79 -0.09
C VAL A 199 -13.64 14.02 -1.26
N ALA A 200 -14.12 12.94 -1.88
CA ALA A 200 -15.09 13.03 -2.97
C ALA A 200 -16.40 13.68 -2.48
N ILE A 201 -16.90 13.30 -1.30
CA ILE A 201 -18.13 13.88 -0.73
C ILE A 201 -17.93 15.34 -0.36
N SER A 202 -16.80 15.70 0.27
CA SER A 202 -16.51 17.09 0.63
C SER A 202 -16.37 18.00 -0.59
N SER A 203 -16.02 17.44 -1.75
CA SER A 203 -15.92 18.18 -3.01
C SER A 203 -17.30 18.44 -3.66
N LEU A 204 -18.30 17.61 -3.32
CA LEU A 204 -19.67 17.71 -3.84
C LEU A 204 -20.58 18.60 -2.98
N SER A 205 -20.30 18.74 -1.68
CA SER A 205 -21.12 19.55 -0.76
C SER A 205 -21.32 21.03 -1.17
N PRO A 206 -20.35 21.75 -1.79
CA PRO A 206 -20.60 23.12 -2.26
C PRO A 206 -21.54 23.20 -3.47
N LEU A 207 -21.71 22.12 -4.25
CA LEU A 207 -22.58 22.10 -5.44
C LEU A 207 -24.05 21.81 -5.13
N VAL A 208 -24.34 21.33 -3.92
CA VAL A 208 -25.71 20.98 -3.47
C VAL A 208 -26.42 22.19 -2.83
N GLN A 209 -25.69 23.27 -2.55
CA GLN A 209 -26.23 24.49 -1.93
C GLN A 209 -26.47 25.65 -2.92
N SER A 210 -26.21 25.43 -4.22
CA SER A 210 -26.51 26.35 -5.33
C SER A 210 -27.74 25.89 -6.11
#